data_AF-A0A942MEV4-F1
#
_entry.id   AF-A0A942MEV4-F1
#
_cell.length_a   1.000
_cell.length_b   1.000
_cell.length_c   1.000
_cell.angle_alpha   90.00
_cell.angle_beta   90.00
_cell.angle_gamma   90.00
#
_symmetry.space_group_name_H-M   'P 1'
#
loop_
_entity.id
_entity.type
_entity.pdbx_description
1 polymer ?
#
loop_
_entity_poly.entity_id
_entity_poly.type
_entity_poly.pdbx_seq_one_letter_code
_entity_poly.pdbx_strand_id
1 'polypeptide(L)'
;MDLHAIEALFFNIISLLVLMLEIFGAIIIAFSGAGIFLHFLRTSRDGRDVRLTFARYLVFGLEFKLAGEILRTVVVRTINEVILLGSIIFLRAILNFVVHWEIRQEKQDRDD
;
A
#
# COMPACT_ATOMS: atom_id res chain seq x y z
N MET A 1 -36.24 -12.09 8.51
CA MET A 1 -35.13 -11.29 7.95
C MET A 1 -34.53 -12.16 6.87
N ASP A 2 -34.72 -11.79 5.61
CA ASP A 2 -34.38 -12.67 4.49
C ASP A 2 -32.86 -12.82 4.37
N LEU A 3 -32.39 -14.03 4.03
CA LEU A 3 -30.97 -14.37 3.92
C LEU A 3 -30.22 -13.38 3.01
N HIS A 4 -30.86 -12.95 1.92
CA HIS A 4 -30.30 -11.97 0.99
C HIS A 4 -30.06 -10.58 1.59
N ALA A 5 -30.89 -10.16 2.56
CA ALA A 5 -30.68 -8.89 3.25
C ALA A 5 -29.46 -8.95 4.18
N ILE A 6 -29.20 -10.11 4.79
CA ILE A 6 -28.02 -10.35 5.64
C ILE A 6 -26.74 -10.36 4.78
N GLU A 7 -26.76 -11.06 3.65
CA GLU A 7 -25.64 -11.08 2.70
C GLU A 7 -25.32 -9.67 2.19
N ALA A 8 -26.33 -8.94 1.70
CA ALA A 8 -26.15 -7.57 1.20
C ALA A 8 -25.59 -6.63 2.28
N LEU A 9 -26.06 -6.75 3.53
CA LEU A 9 -25.53 -5.98 4.65
C LEU A 9 -24.06 -6.32 4.92
N PHE A 10 -23.71 -7.61 4.92
CA PHE A 10 -22.34 -8.07 5.12
C PHE A 10 -21.38 -7.58 4.03
N PHE A 11 -21.76 -7.71 2.76
CA PHE A 11 -20.98 -7.19 1.63
C PHE A 11 -20.75 -5.67 1.73
N ASN A 12 -21.78 -4.90 2.07
CA ASN A 12 -21.68 -3.45 2.21
C ASN A 12 -20.75 -3.04 3.36
N ILE A 13 -20.86 -3.70 4.52
CA ILE A 13 -19.99 -3.43 5.68
C ILE A 13 -18.53 -3.71 5.32
N ILE A 14 -18.25 -4.86 4.70
CA ILE A 14 -16.88 -5.23 4.37
C ILE A 14 -16.32 -4.30 3.29
N SER A 15 -17.09 -3.99 2.24
CA SER A 15 -16.69 -3.02 1.22
C SER A 15 -16.33 -1.67 1.82
N LEU A 16 -17.13 -1.19 2.78
CA LEU A 16 -16.84 0.04 3.52
C LEU A 16 -15.54 -0.06 4.31
N LEU A 17 -15.29 -1.17 5.01
CA LEU A 17 -14.05 -1.38 5.76
C LEU A 17 -12.82 -1.42 4.86
N VAL A 18 -12.89 -2.11 3.71
CA VAL A 18 -11.81 -2.12 2.72
C VAL A 18 -11.49 -0.72 2.25
N LEU A 19 -12.51 0.06 1.88
CA LEU A 19 -12.33 1.44 1.43
C LEU A 19 -11.69 2.31 2.52
N MET A 20 -12.11 2.15 3.78
CA MET A 20 -11.53 2.88 4.91
C MET A 20 -10.04 2.56 5.09
N LEU A 21 -9.68 1.27 5.05
CA LEU A 21 -8.29 0.83 5.15
C LEU A 21 -7.43 1.38 4.01
N GLU A 22 -7.94 1.34 2.78
CA GLU A 22 -7.25 1.90 1.60
C GLU A 22 -7.03 3.41 1.73
N ILE A 23 -8.05 4.16 2.19
CA ILE A 23 -7.97 5.60 2.41
C ILE A 23 -6.94 5.93 3.50
N PHE A 24 -6.94 5.22 4.63
CA PHE A 24 -5.97 5.46 5.70
C PHE A 24 -4.53 5.20 5.21
N GLY A 25 -4.30 4.07 4.52
CA GLY A 25 -3.00 3.78 3.95
C GLY A 25 -2.54 4.85 2.96
N ALA A 26 -3.45 5.32 2.09
CA ALA A 26 -3.17 6.39 1.13
C ALA A 26 -2.83 7.72 1.82
N ILE A 27 -3.59 8.10 2.86
CA ILE A 27 -3.35 9.30 3.67
C ILE A 27 -1.96 9.25 4.31
N ILE A 28 -1.61 8.15 4.99
CA ILE A 28 -0.31 8.00 5.67
C ILE A 28 0.84 8.17 4.67
N ILE A 29 0.75 7.53 3.50
CA ILE A 29 1.78 7.64 2.45
C ILE A 29 1.84 9.06 1.90
N ALA A 30 0.70 9.70 1.63
CA ALA A 30 0.64 11.05 1.08
C ALA A 30 1.23 12.10 2.04
N PHE A 31 0.82 12.08 3.32
CA PHE A 31 1.30 13.04 4.31
C PHE A 31 2.79 12.85 4.64
N SER A 32 3.24 11.62 4.81
CA SER A 32 4.66 11.34 5.04
C SER A 32 5.52 11.74 3.84
N GLY A 33 5.09 11.41 2.63
CA GLY A 33 5.77 11.79 1.39
C GLY A 33 5.85 13.31 1.21
N ALA A 34 4.74 14.03 1.40
CA ALA A 34 4.70 15.49 1.30
C ALA A 34 5.63 16.16 2.33
N GLY A 35 5.60 15.71 3.59
CA GLY A 35 6.47 16.26 4.64
C GLY A 35 7.95 16.10 4.33
N ILE A 36 8.34 14.93 3.80
CA ILE A 36 9.73 14.62 3.48
C ILE A 36 10.19 15.34 2.21
N PHE A 37 9.32 15.47 1.21
CA PHE A 37 9.59 16.25 0.01
C PHE A 37 9.83 17.73 0.33
N LEU A 38 8.99 18.32 1.18
CA LEU A 38 9.16 19.70 1.68
C LEU A 38 10.46 19.87 2.47
N HIS A 39 10.80 18.90 3.33
CA HIS A 39 12.03 18.92 4.10
C HIS A 39 13.28 18.83 3.19
N PHE A 40 13.25 17.94 2.21
CA PHE A 40 14.32 17.77 1.22
C PHE A 40 14.56 19.06 0.42
N LEU A 41 13.50 19.74 -0.01
CA LEU A 41 13.61 21.00 -0.76
C LEU A 41 14.20 22.14 0.08
N ARG A 42 14.01 22.11 1.40
CA ARG A 42 14.52 23.13 2.35
C ARG A 42 15.92 22.85 2.91
N THR A 43 16.37 21.60 2.95
CA THR A 43 17.62 21.21 3.62
C THR A 43 18.39 20.18 2.80
N SER A 44 19.56 20.61 2.29
CA SER A 44 20.49 19.79 1.49
C SER A 44 21.50 19.00 2.35
N ARG A 45 21.13 18.56 3.56
CA ARG A 45 22.02 17.78 4.44
C ARG A 45 21.49 16.39 4.75
N ASP A 46 22.42 15.47 4.97
CA ASP A 46 22.27 14.01 5.09
C ASP A 46 20.98 13.60 5.83
N GLY A 47 19.95 13.25 5.05
CA GLY A 47 18.59 12.97 5.52
C GLY A 47 18.36 11.51 5.85
N ARG A 48 19.38 10.80 6.33
CA ARG A 48 19.32 9.35 6.56
C ARG A 48 18.19 8.96 7.53
N ASP A 49 18.06 9.68 8.63
CA ASP A 49 16.99 9.44 9.62
C ASP A 49 15.59 9.80 9.08
N VAL A 50 15.51 10.86 8.27
CA VAL A 50 14.27 11.29 7.59
C VAL A 50 13.81 10.23 6.57
N ARG A 51 14.75 9.65 5.81
CA ARG A 51 14.48 8.56 4.86
C ARG A 51 14.09 7.26 5.55
N LEU A 52 14.73 6.90 6.66
CA LEU A 52 14.35 5.73 7.46
C LEU A 52 12.94 5.90 8.05
N THR A 53 12.62 7.10 8.50
CA THR A 53 11.28 7.43 9.00
C THR A 53 10.23 7.39 7.89
N PHE A 54 10.57 7.87 6.69
CA PHE A 54 9.71 7.70 5.50
C PHE A 54 9.40 6.24 5.23
N ALA A 55 10.45 5.40 5.16
CA ALA A 55 10.33 4.00 4.82
C ALA A 55 9.39 3.28 5.80
N ARG A 56 9.46 3.60 7.10
CA ARG A 56 8.53 3.08 8.11
C ARG A 56 7.08 3.46 7.82
N TYR A 57 6.79 4.75 7.57
CA TYR A 57 5.43 5.19 7.25
C TYR A 57 4.91 4.61 5.93
N LEU A 58 5.80 4.41 4.96
CA LEU A 58 5.46 3.82 3.68
C LEU A 58 5.09 2.34 3.84
N VAL A 59 5.88 1.57 4.60
CA VAL A 59 5.55 0.18 4.96
C VAL A 59 4.24 0.11 5.73
N PHE A 60 4.04 0.97 6.73
CA PHE A 60 2.81 1.01 7.50
C PHE A 60 1.58 1.30 6.63
N GLY A 61 1.66 2.27 5.72
CA GLY A 61 0.57 2.54 4.77
C GLY A 61 0.32 1.39 3.79
N LEU A 62 1.34 0.62 3.43
CA LEU A 62 1.20 -0.60 2.62
C LEU A 62 0.54 -1.74 3.41
N GLU A 63 0.81 -1.87 4.71
CA GLU A 63 0.14 -2.86 5.57
C GLU A 63 -1.37 -2.64 5.63
N PHE A 64 -1.84 -1.38 5.68
CA PHE A 64 -3.27 -1.06 5.58
C PHE A 64 -3.89 -1.47 4.24
N LYS A 65 -3.17 -1.24 3.14
CA LYS A 65 -3.63 -1.67 1.81
C LYS A 65 -3.69 -3.19 1.70
N LEU A 66 -2.68 -3.88 2.20
CA LEU A 66 -2.66 -5.35 2.28
C LEU A 66 -3.84 -5.87 3.11
N ALA A 67 -4.13 -5.25 4.26
CA ALA A 67 -5.25 -5.63 5.12
C ALA A 67 -6.61 -5.46 4.42
N GLY A 68 -6.82 -4.35 3.70
CA GLY A 68 -8.02 -4.14 2.88
C GLY A 68 -8.15 -5.21 1.79
N GLU A 69 -7.05 -5.61 1.19
CA GLU A 69 -7.04 -6.60 0.15
C GLU A 69 -7.33 -8.02 0.66
N ILE A 70 -6.74 -8.39 1.80
CA ILE A 70 -7.08 -9.64 2.52
C ILE A 70 -8.57 -9.67 2.83
N LEU A 71 -9.11 -8.57 3.38
CA LEU A 71 -10.53 -8.49 3.74
C LEU A 71 -11.46 -8.63 2.53
N ARG A 72 -11.06 -8.09 1.38
CA ARG A 72 -11.78 -8.26 0.09
C ARG A 72 -11.80 -9.74 -0.34
N THR A 73 -10.68 -10.46 -0.20
CA THR A 73 -10.61 -11.90 -0.54
C THR A 73 -11.42 -12.81 0.40
N VAL A 74 -11.70 -12.38 1.63
CA VAL A 74 -12.54 -13.13 2.57
C VAL A 74 -14.00 -13.19 2.10
N VAL A 75 -14.45 -12.16 1.38
CA VAL A 75 -15.86 -11.94 1.01
C VAL A 75 -16.16 -12.31 -0.43
N VAL A 76 -15.26 -12.00 -1.37
CA VAL A 76 -15.45 -12.23 -2.82
C VAL A 76 -15.04 -13.65 -3.22
N ARG A 77 -15.39 -14.67 -2.44
CA ARG A 77 -14.97 -16.05 -2.76
C ARG A 77 -15.77 -16.63 -3.95
N THR A 78 -15.34 -16.24 -5.15
CA THR A 78 -15.32 -17.06 -6.37
C THR A 78 -13.86 -17.16 -6.82
N ILE A 79 -13.39 -18.36 -7.18
CA ILE A 79 -11.97 -18.60 -7.51
C ILE A 79 -11.46 -17.65 -8.61
N ASN A 80 -12.32 -17.29 -9.56
CA ASN A 80 -11.95 -16.43 -10.70
C ASN A 80 -11.65 -14.98 -10.29
N GLU A 81 -12.44 -14.39 -9.39
CA GLU A 81 -12.24 -13.00 -8.95
C GLU A 81 -11.05 -12.87 -8.00
N VAL A 82 -10.83 -13.88 -7.14
CA VAL A 82 -9.63 -13.95 -6.29
C VAL A 82 -8.36 -14.06 -7.13
N ILE A 83 -8.37 -14.83 -8.23
CA ILE A 83 -7.23 -14.94 -9.16
C ILE A 83 -6.93 -13.61 -9.85
N LEU A 84 -7.97 -12.88 -10.30
CA LEU A 84 -7.79 -11.59 -10.97
C LEU A 84 -7.18 -10.55 -10.00
N LEU A 85 -7.72 -10.44 -8.79
CA LEU A 85 -7.20 -9.55 -7.76
C LEU A 85 -5.78 -9.95 -7.34
N GLY A 86 -5.55 -11.24 -7.07
CA GLY A 86 -4.22 -11.78 -6.77
C GLY A 86 -3.18 -11.45 -7.84
N SER A 87 -3.57 -11.50 -9.12
CA SER A 87 -2.70 -11.16 -10.25
C SER A 87 -2.32 -9.68 -10.25
N ILE A 88 -3.25 -8.78 -9.92
CA ILE A 88 -2.99 -7.33 -9.84
C ILE A 88 -2.02 -7.02 -8.68
N ILE A 89 -2.21 -7.63 -7.51
CA ILE A 89 -1.33 -7.48 -6.34
C ILE A 89 0.07 -7.96 -6.66
N PHE A 90 0.16 -9.15 -7.25
CA PHE A 90 1.44 -9.77 -7.58
C PHE A 90 2.22 -8.93 -8.59
N LEU A 91 1.55 -8.42 -9.63
CA LEU A 91 2.15 -7.50 -10.58
C LEU A 91 2.66 -6.23 -9.89
N ARG A 92 1.87 -5.68 -8.95
CA ARG A 92 2.25 -4.51 -8.17
C ARG A 92 3.48 -4.77 -7.29
N ALA A 93 3.56 -5.94 -6.68
CA ALA A 93 4.71 -6.35 -5.87
C ALA A 93 5.98 -6.49 -6.73
N ILE A 94 5.87 -7.10 -7.90
CA ILE A 94 6.99 -7.22 -8.85
C ILE A 94 7.45 -5.84 -9.31
N LEU A 95 6.54 -4.97 -9.75
CA LEU A 95 6.90 -3.65 -10.24
C LEU A 95 7.59 -2.81 -9.15
N ASN A 96 7.04 -2.83 -7.94
CA ASN A 96 7.64 -2.14 -6.81
C ASN A 96 9.01 -2.72 -6.43
N PHE A 97 9.17 -4.04 -6.49
CA PHE A 97 10.44 -4.71 -6.25
C PHE A 97 11.51 -4.34 -7.29
N VAL A 98 11.16 -4.32 -8.58
CA VAL A 98 12.07 -3.94 -9.68
C VAL A 98 12.55 -2.51 -9.50
N VAL A 99 11.63 -1.57 -9.25
CA VAL A 99 11.98 -0.16 -9.01
C VAL A 99 12.88 -0.02 -7.78
N HIS A 100 12.57 -0.73 -6.68
CA HIS A 100 13.41 -0.69 -5.48
C HIS A 100 14.82 -1.27 -5.72
N TRP A 101 14.92 -2.28 -6.59
CA TRP A 101 16.19 -2.92 -6.94
C TRP A 101 17.04 -2.03 -7.86
N GLU A 102 16.44 -1.38 -8.85
CA GLU A 102 17.10 -0.42 -9.75
C GLU A 102 17.68 0.76 -8.95
N ILE A 103 16.88 1.34 -8.04
CA ILE A 103 17.33 2.41 -7.13
C ILE A 103 18.50 1.96 -6.22
N ARG A 104 18.60 0.66 -5.91
CA ARG A 104 19.70 0.11 -5.10
C ARG A 104 20.97 -0.08 -5.93
N GLN A 105 20.86 -0.49 -7.20
CA GLN A 105 22.01 -0.64 -8.09
C GLN A 105 22.61 0.71 -8.49
N GLU A 106 21.78 1.72 -8.80
CA GLU A 106 22.29 3.07 -9.14
C GLU A 106 23.07 3.75 -8.00
N LYS A 107 22.82 3.35 -6.75
CA LYS A 107 23.58 3.82 -5.59
C LYS A 107 24.90 3.09 -5.40
N GLN A 108 25.04 1.89 -5.95
CA GLN A 108 26.24 1.07 -5.85
C GLN A 108 27.26 1.47 -6.93
N ASP A 109 26.79 1.82 -8.13
CA ASP A 109 27.64 2.24 -9.27
C ASP A 109 28.21 3.67 -9.18
N ARG A 110 27.88 4.42 -8.11
CA ARG A 110 28.39 5.79 -7.88
C ARG A 110 29.48 5.91 -6.81
N ASP A 111 29.81 4.82 -6.14
CA ASP A 111 30.82 4.78 -5.07
C ASP A 111 32.10 4.00 -5.46
N ASP A 112 32.25 3.59 -6.73
CA ASP A 112 33.51 3.13 -7.37
C ASP A 112 33.99 4.16 -8.42
#